data_AF-A0A946IYJ2-F1
#
_entry.id   AF-A0A946IYJ2-F1
#
_cell.length_a   1.000
_cell.length_b   1.000
_cell.length_c   1.000
_cell.angle_alpha   90.00
_cell.angle_beta   90.00
_cell.angle_gamma   90.00
#
_symmetry.space_group_name_H-M   'P 1'
#
loop_
_entity.id
_entity.type
_entity.pdbx_description
1 polymer ?
#
loop_
_entity_poly.entity_id
_entity_poly.type
_entity_poly.pdbx_seq_one_letter_code
_entity_poly.pdbx_strand_id
1 'polypeptide(L)'
;MDKLRVLEKNFLLKLNFKLTKITKEIKKILYIHSTEASHSLTILQRLQELYAEAQIFVINPPNSSLKIPNLKNIEIIESSTDLISPDFYMSPEGKSLLKENIDLAFFGINREVNDDSISTDSSYQNRHKNVLDALLNLNLYDWTCIIDKQYCLYYPFQLEAYRGGKGIWKHNGLEMDLPQTLLSSNERKQLFKIAHEGPAKGAIVNIGHFNGGSSIILASGSKLKQREKVFSFDISADGFNSSVEYLDKNNVRDWIIFEESPS
;
A
#
# COMPACT_ATOMS: atom_id res chain seq x y z
N MET A 1 -15.63 -29.55 -13.51
CA MET A 1 -14.38 -30.30 -13.63
C MET A 1 -13.59 -29.75 -14.80
N ASP A 2 -12.46 -29.11 -14.47
CA ASP A 2 -11.21 -29.03 -15.21
C ASP A 2 -11.23 -28.92 -16.74
N LYS A 3 -10.90 -27.70 -17.20
CA LYS A 3 -9.84 -27.39 -18.21
C LYS A 3 -9.91 -25.96 -18.78
N LEU A 4 -10.83 -25.12 -18.30
CA LEU A 4 -10.89 -23.68 -18.63
C LEU A 4 -10.24 -22.76 -17.56
N ARG A 5 -9.73 -23.31 -16.45
CA ARG A 5 -9.16 -22.55 -15.31
C ARG A 5 -7.63 -22.44 -15.30
N VAL A 6 -6.94 -22.83 -16.37
CA VAL A 6 -5.46 -22.94 -16.40
C VAL A 6 -4.81 -22.06 -17.47
N LEU A 7 -5.57 -21.30 -18.26
CA LEU A 7 -5.05 -20.49 -19.38
C LEU A 7 -5.01 -18.97 -19.15
N GLU A 8 -5.34 -18.45 -17.97
CA GLU A 8 -5.14 -17.02 -17.61
C GLU A 8 -3.87 -16.76 -16.79
N LYS A 9 -2.93 -17.70 -16.81
CA LYS A 9 -1.60 -17.53 -16.19
C LYS A 9 -0.66 -16.75 -17.13
N ASN A 10 -0.79 -15.42 -17.15
CA ASN A 10 0.25 -14.44 -17.54
C ASN A 10 -0.26 -13.00 -17.33
N PHE A 11 -0.57 -12.64 -16.07
CA PHE A 11 -0.92 -11.27 -15.64
C PHE A 11 0.30 -10.34 -15.45
N LEU A 12 1.44 -10.74 -16.03
CA LEU A 12 2.70 -10.01 -16.06
C LEU A 12 2.55 -8.72 -16.87
N LEU A 13 2.36 -7.60 -16.18
CA LEU A 13 2.62 -6.23 -16.66
C LEU A 13 1.84 -5.74 -17.88
N LYS A 14 0.79 -6.46 -18.29
CA LYS A 14 -0.13 -5.98 -19.32
C LYS A 14 -1.25 -5.17 -18.66
N LEU A 15 -1.34 -3.92 -19.12
CA LEU A 15 -2.47 -3.00 -19.12
C LEU A 15 -2.39 -1.85 -18.09
N ASN A 16 -2.02 -0.67 -18.59
CA ASN A 16 -2.51 0.65 -18.13
C ASN A 16 -2.48 0.93 -16.62
N PHE A 17 -1.47 0.46 -15.92
CA PHE A 17 -1.29 0.83 -14.53
C PHE A 17 -0.77 2.27 -14.44
N LYS A 18 -1.68 3.22 -14.28
CA LYS A 18 -1.33 4.53 -13.72
C LYS A 18 -1.25 4.32 -12.22
N LEU A 19 -0.06 4.43 -11.63
CA LEU A 19 0.08 4.49 -10.17
C LEU A 19 -0.81 5.65 -9.69
N THR A 20 -1.98 5.31 -9.12
CA THR A 20 -3.04 6.28 -8.81
C THR A 20 -2.58 7.34 -7.82
N LYS A 21 -1.56 7.01 -7.01
CA LYS A 21 -0.96 7.88 -6.00
C LYS A 21 0.15 8.79 -6.52
N ILE A 22 0.69 8.53 -7.71
CA ILE A 22 1.84 9.27 -8.21
C ILE A 22 1.38 10.55 -8.91
N THR A 23 1.44 11.63 -8.16
CA THR A 23 1.15 13.00 -8.60
C THR A 23 2.42 13.79 -8.93
N LYS A 24 3.59 13.21 -8.68
CA LYS A 24 4.91 13.80 -8.93
C LYS A 24 5.69 13.02 -9.98
N GLU A 25 6.63 13.70 -10.63
CA GLU A 25 7.64 13.05 -11.43
C GLU A 25 8.49 12.13 -10.54
N ILE A 26 8.69 10.88 -10.95
CA ILE A 26 9.48 9.89 -10.23
C ILE A 26 10.92 9.95 -10.74
N LYS A 27 11.84 10.32 -9.86
CA LYS A 27 13.27 10.45 -10.18
C LYS A 27 14.09 9.34 -9.54
N LYS A 28 13.67 8.85 -8.37
CA LYS A 28 14.43 7.84 -7.62
C LYS A 28 13.52 6.72 -7.11
N ILE A 29 13.84 5.50 -7.52
CA ILE A 29 13.11 4.29 -7.16
C ILE A 29 14.01 3.40 -6.31
N LEU A 30 13.49 2.95 -5.19
CA LEU A 30 14.10 1.88 -4.41
C LEU A 30 13.45 0.55 -4.77
N TYR A 31 14.23 -0.44 -5.20
CA TYR A 31 13.79 -1.81 -5.38
C TYR A 31 14.46 -2.73 -4.36
N ILE A 32 13.66 -3.41 -3.56
CA ILE A 32 14.13 -4.35 -2.55
C ILE A 32 13.97 -5.77 -3.10
N HIS A 33 15.11 -6.43 -3.33
CA HIS A 33 15.15 -7.79 -3.84
C HIS A 33 14.89 -8.81 -2.72
N SER A 34 13.79 -9.56 -2.82
CA SER A 34 13.63 -10.82 -2.08
C SER A 34 13.03 -11.94 -2.93
N THR A 35 13.10 -11.77 -4.26
CA THR A 35 12.54 -12.70 -5.25
C THR A 35 13.62 -13.60 -5.87
N GLU A 36 13.23 -14.56 -6.71
CA GLU A 36 14.16 -15.26 -7.60
C GLU A 36 14.77 -14.26 -8.58
N ALA A 37 16.03 -14.47 -8.96
CA ALA A 37 16.78 -13.55 -9.81
C ALA A 37 16.03 -13.22 -11.12
N SER A 38 15.46 -14.23 -11.79
CA SER A 38 14.69 -14.08 -13.03
C SER A 38 13.47 -13.16 -12.86
N HIS A 39 12.77 -13.27 -11.74
CA HIS A 39 11.61 -12.44 -11.43
C HIS A 39 12.01 -10.99 -11.20
N SER A 40 13.07 -10.75 -10.41
CA SER A 40 13.59 -9.40 -10.23
C SER A 40 14.08 -8.76 -11.50
N LEU A 41 14.77 -9.50 -12.37
CA LEU A 41 15.21 -8.97 -13.67
C LEU A 41 14.02 -8.50 -14.50
N THR A 42 12.96 -9.31 -14.55
CA THR A 42 11.73 -8.97 -15.27
C THR A 42 11.07 -7.70 -14.69
N ILE A 43 11.01 -7.58 -13.35
CA ILE A 43 10.48 -6.39 -12.68
C ILE A 43 11.34 -5.17 -13.00
N LEU A 44 12.66 -5.27 -12.87
CA LEU A 44 13.59 -4.15 -13.07
C LEU A 44 13.56 -3.64 -14.50
N GLN A 45 13.59 -4.54 -15.50
CA GLN A 45 13.43 -4.17 -16.91
C GLN A 45 12.16 -3.36 -17.13
N ARG A 46 11.06 -3.78 -16.51
CA ARG A 46 9.81 -3.06 -16.63
C ARG A 46 9.82 -1.71 -15.93
N LEU A 47 10.40 -1.62 -14.74
CA LEU A 47 10.51 -0.34 -14.03
C LEU A 47 11.28 0.67 -14.87
N GLN A 48 12.31 0.26 -15.62
CA GLN A 48 13.00 1.14 -16.56
C GLN A 48 12.15 1.54 -17.77
N GLU A 49 11.31 0.64 -18.30
CA GLU A 49 10.40 1.02 -19.38
C GLU A 49 9.37 2.08 -18.91
N LEU A 50 8.88 1.94 -17.68
CA LEU A 50 7.88 2.85 -17.11
C LEU A 50 8.48 4.16 -16.60
N TYR A 51 9.71 4.11 -16.09
CA TYR A 51 10.43 5.23 -15.48
C TYR A 51 11.82 5.36 -16.08
N ALA A 52 11.89 5.58 -17.40
CA ALA A 52 13.14 5.58 -18.16
C ALA A 52 14.22 6.53 -17.62
N GLU A 53 13.79 7.67 -17.09
CA GLU A 53 14.68 8.71 -16.54
C GLU A 53 14.96 8.55 -15.03
N ALA A 54 14.31 7.60 -14.35
CA ALA A 54 14.52 7.40 -12.93
C ALA A 54 15.81 6.60 -12.65
N GLN A 55 16.51 6.98 -11.59
CA GLN A 55 17.57 6.18 -10.99
C GLN A 55 16.93 5.10 -10.12
N ILE A 56 17.29 3.84 -10.36
CA ILE A 56 16.79 2.68 -9.63
C ILE A 56 17.89 2.14 -8.72
N PHE A 57 17.67 2.21 -7.42
CA PHE A 57 18.56 1.64 -6.41
C PHE A 57 18.04 0.26 -6.04
N VAL A 58 18.87 -0.78 -6.19
CA VAL A 58 18.51 -2.16 -5.90
C VAL A 58 19.19 -2.60 -4.61
N ILE A 59 18.41 -2.86 -3.56
CA ILE A 59 18.91 -3.52 -2.36
C ILE A 59 19.02 -5.01 -2.65
N ASN A 60 20.26 -5.50 -2.70
CA ASN A 60 20.58 -6.89 -2.94
C ASN A 60 20.99 -7.55 -1.60
N PRO A 61 20.19 -8.48 -1.04
CA PRO A 61 20.55 -9.19 0.18
C PRO A 61 21.81 -10.07 -0.03
N PRO A 62 22.55 -10.36 1.06
CA PRO A 62 23.74 -11.20 0.97
C PRO A 62 23.38 -12.59 0.44
N ASN A 63 24.29 -13.18 -0.34
CA ASN A 63 24.10 -14.49 -1.02
C ASN A 63 23.00 -14.53 -2.09
N SER A 64 22.48 -13.37 -2.52
CA SER A 64 21.61 -13.29 -3.68
C SER A 64 22.29 -13.76 -4.97
N SER A 65 21.54 -14.50 -5.79
CA SER A 65 21.97 -14.90 -7.14
C SER A 65 21.66 -13.84 -8.21
N LEU A 66 21.12 -12.69 -7.82
CA LEU A 66 20.75 -11.62 -8.74
C LEU A 66 21.98 -11.04 -9.42
N LYS A 67 22.13 -11.35 -10.70
CA LYS A 67 23.08 -10.72 -11.61
C LYS A 67 22.31 -9.83 -12.56
N ILE A 68 22.44 -8.52 -12.42
CA ILE A 68 21.74 -7.55 -13.26
C ILE A 68 22.57 -7.26 -14.52
N PRO A 69 22.15 -7.70 -15.73
CA PRO A 69 22.90 -7.44 -16.94
C PRO A 69 22.62 -6.03 -17.46
N ASN A 70 23.64 -5.17 -17.56
CA ASN A 70 23.68 -3.88 -18.28
C ASN A 70 22.36 -3.09 -18.36
N LEU A 71 21.65 -3.00 -17.25
CA LEU A 71 20.45 -2.18 -17.14
C LEU A 71 20.88 -0.73 -16.84
N LYS A 72 20.37 0.25 -17.60
CA LYS A 72 20.68 1.68 -17.44
C LYS A 72 20.15 2.25 -16.12
N ASN A 73 20.83 3.24 -15.56
CA ASN A 73 20.35 3.98 -14.37
C ASN A 73 20.08 3.07 -13.15
N ILE A 74 20.71 1.89 -13.07
CA ILE A 74 20.60 0.99 -11.92
C ILE A 74 21.86 1.05 -11.08
N GLU A 75 21.69 1.26 -9.78
CA GLU A 75 22.74 1.16 -8.78
C GLU A 75 22.44 0.02 -7.82
N ILE A 76 23.39 -0.91 -7.66
CA ILE A 76 23.25 -2.05 -6.76
C ILE A 76 23.85 -1.69 -5.42
N ILE A 77 23.05 -1.89 -4.38
CA ILE A 77 23.42 -1.71 -2.98
C ILE A 77 23.43 -3.10 -2.35
N GLU A 78 24.63 -3.63 -2.11
CA GLU A 78 24.81 -4.90 -1.42
C GLU A 78 24.55 -4.72 0.07
N SER A 79 23.62 -5.51 0.62
CA SER A 79 23.33 -5.54 2.05
C SER A 79 24.25 -6.54 2.77
N SER A 80 24.72 -6.18 3.97
CA SER A 80 25.48 -7.07 4.84
C SER A 80 24.63 -8.08 5.58
N THR A 81 23.30 -7.93 5.58
CA THR A 81 22.39 -8.74 6.39
C THR A 81 21.17 -9.20 5.60
N ASP A 82 20.70 -10.40 5.91
CA ASP A 82 19.43 -10.98 5.42
C ASP A 82 18.19 -10.19 5.87
N LEU A 83 18.36 -9.39 6.91
CA LEU A 83 17.38 -8.45 7.43
C LEU A 83 17.71 -7.07 6.88
N ILE A 84 16.69 -6.34 6.47
CA ILE A 84 16.82 -4.95 6.08
C ILE A 84 16.95 -4.16 7.38
N SER A 85 18.18 -3.81 7.76
CA SER A 85 18.41 -2.86 8.85
C SER A 85 17.55 -1.62 8.59
N PRO A 86 16.95 -0.97 9.61
CA PRO A 86 16.32 0.34 9.44
C PRO A 86 17.22 1.34 8.70
N ASP A 87 18.53 1.11 8.78
CA ASP A 87 19.60 1.83 8.11
C ASP A 87 20.20 1.02 6.95
N PHE A 88 19.42 0.32 6.13
CA PHE A 88 19.91 -0.41 4.95
C PHE A 88 20.55 0.51 3.88
N TYR A 89 20.42 1.82 4.08
CA TYR A 89 21.19 2.85 3.40
C TYR A 89 22.58 3.04 3.96
N MET A 90 23.03 2.25 4.92
CA MET A 90 24.38 2.30 5.45
C MET A 90 25.15 1.12 4.88
N SER A 91 26.30 1.41 4.29
CA SER A 91 27.26 0.38 3.91
C SER A 91 27.71 -0.40 5.15
N PRO A 92 28.30 -1.59 4.99
CA PRO A 92 28.91 -2.31 6.11
C PRO A 92 29.91 -1.46 6.91
N GLU A 93 30.49 -0.42 6.27
CA GLU A 93 31.42 0.55 6.85
C GLU A 93 30.73 1.81 7.42
N GLY A 94 29.40 1.82 7.53
CA GLY A 94 28.62 2.90 8.13
C GLY A 94 28.48 4.15 7.25
N LYS A 95 28.71 4.05 5.94
CA LYS A 95 28.50 5.17 5.01
C LYS A 95 27.07 5.19 4.50
N SER A 96 26.42 6.35 4.58
CA SER A 96 25.14 6.57 3.91
C SER A 96 25.31 6.42 2.38
N LEU A 97 24.82 5.29 1.86
CA LEU A 97 24.73 4.89 0.46
C LEU A 97 23.64 5.68 -0.28
N LEU A 98 22.62 6.14 0.43
CA LEU A 98 21.54 6.94 -0.13
C LEU A 98 21.38 8.23 0.68
N LYS A 99 21.85 9.34 0.11
CA LYS A 99 21.73 10.70 0.66
C LYS A 99 20.38 11.37 0.35
N GLU A 100 19.42 10.66 -0.26
CA GLU A 100 18.44 11.31 -1.12
C GLU A 100 16.98 10.89 -0.86
N ASN A 101 16.06 11.80 -1.16
CA ASN A 101 14.61 11.60 -1.12
C ASN A 101 14.19 10.55 -2.16
N ILE A 102 14.04 9.29 -1.76
CA ILE A 102 13.41 8.26 -2.58
C ILE A 102 11.96 8.67 -2.89
N ASP A 103 11.53 8.51 -4.14
CA ASP A 103 10.19 8.88 -4.55
C ASP A 103 9.19 7.75 -4.43
N LEU A 104 9.65 6.52 -4.66
CA LEU A 104 8.84 5.32 -4.74
C LEU A 104 9.67 4.09 -4.35
N ALA A 105 9.06 3.16 -3.61
CA ALA A 105 9.68 1.90 -3.25
C ALA A 105 8.89 0.71 -3.83
N PHE A 106 9.62 -0.31 -4.26
CA PHE A 106 9.07 -1.60 -4.67
C PHE A 106 9.72 -2.70 -3.82
N PHE A 107 8.90 -3.58 -3.27
CA PHE A 107 9.36 -4.76 -2.54
C PHE A 107 8.91 -6.02 -3.26
N GLY A 108 9.83 -6.72 -3.92
CA GLY A 108 9.54 -7.98 -4.60
C GLY A 108 9.59 -9.14 -3.62
N ILE A 109 8.53 -9.94 -3.51
CA ILE A 109 8.43 -11.11 -2.62
C ILE A 109 8.29 -12.44 -3.38
N ASN A 110 8.96 -13.48 -2.89
CA ASN A 110 9.05 -14.79 -3.56
C ASN A 110 7.83 -15.70 -3.44
N ARG A 111 6.67 -15.16 -3.04
CA ARG A 111 5.44 -15.93 -2.78
C ARG A 111 4.20 -15.16 -3.23
N GLU A 112 3.06 -15.85 -3.26
CA GLU A 112 1.74 -15.22 -3.45
C GLU A 112 1.33 -14.54 -2.14
N VAL A 113 0.72 -13.37 -2.22
CA VAL A 113 0.23 -12.66 -1.02
C VAL A 113 -0.93 -13.38 -0.33
N ASN A 114 -1.78 -14.05 -1.11
CA ASN A 114 -3.00 -14.71 -0.64
C ASN A 114 -2.80 -16.20 -0.27
N ASP A 115 -1.56 -16.62 -0.05
CA ASP A 115 -1.25 -18.01 0.30
C ASP A 115 -1.49 -18.24 1.80
N ASP A 116 -2.56 -18.93 2.19
CA ASP A 116 -2.93 -19.18 3.59
C ASP A 116 -1.84 -19.92 4.40
N SER A 117 -0.88 -20.55 3.73
CA SER A 117 0.30 -21.18 4.35
C SER A 117 1.25 -20.16 5.02
N ILE A 118 1.12 -18.87 4.69
CA ILE A 118 1.92 -17.76 5.24
C ILE A 118 1.85 -17.68 6.77
N SER A 119 0.76 -18.14 7.39
CA SER A 119 0.57 -18.06 8.85
C SER A 119 1.61 -18.83 9.68
N THR A 120 2.40 -19.72 9.05
CA THR A 120 3.29 -20.66 9.77
C THR A 120 4.80 -20.44 9.59
N ASP A 121 5.25 -19.66 8.59
CA ASP A 121 6.68 -19.41 8.34
C ASP A 121 7.15 -18.11 9.03
N SER A 122 7.63 -18.25 10.28
CA SER A 122 8.02 -17.12 11.12
C SER A 122 9.21 -16.31 10.58
N SER A 123 10.14 -16.97 9.86
CA SER A 123 11.29 -16.29 9.26
C SER A 123 10.87 -15.33 8.16
N TYR A 124 9.97 -15.79 7.27
CA TYR A 124 9.43 -14.97 6.20
C TYR A 124 8.60 -13.80 6.73
N GLN A 125 7.74 -14.06 7.72
CA GLN A 125 6.94 -13.01 8.37
C GLN A 125 7.82 -11.93 9.00
N ASN A 126 8.88 -12.33 9.70
CA ASN A 126 9.82 -11.41 10.33
C ASN A 126 10.57 -10.56 9.30
N ARG A 127 11.04 -11.17 8.19
CA ARG A 127 11.73 -10.44 7.11
C ARG A 127 10.79 -9.42 6.46
N HIS A 128 9.57 -9.83 6.09
CA HIS A 128 8.58 -8.93 5.48
C HIS A 128 8.22 -7.78 6.43
N LYS A 129 7.93 -8.08 7.70
CA LYS A 129 7.63 -7.06 8.71
C LYS A 129 8.78 -6.06 8.86
N ASN A 130 10.01 -6.56 8.93
CA ASN A 130 11.21 -5.74 9.04
C ASN A 130 11.37 -4.77 7.84
N VAL A 131 11.11 -5.23 6.61
CA VAL A 131 11.11 -4.35 5.42
C VAL A 131 10.05 -3.25 5.53
N LEU A 132 8.82 -3.61 5.92
CA LEU A 132 7.72 -2.65 6.05
C LEU A 132 7.97 -1.61 7.15
N ASP A 133 8.47 -2.06 8.32
CA ASP A 133 8.84 -1.18 9.43
C ASP A 133 9.93 -0.19 9.00
N ALA A 134 10.94 -0.64 8.24
CA ALA A 134 11.98 0.22 7.69
C ALA A 134 11.40 1.27 6.72
N LEU A 135 10.54 0.85 5.78
CA LEU A 135 9.90 1.77 4.83
C LEU A 135 8.95 2.77 5.51
N LEU A 136 8.34 2.39 6.63
CA LEU A 136 7.55 3.28 7.47
C LEU A 136 8.40 4.35 8.14
N ASN A 137 9.53 3.98 8.74
CA ASN A 137 10.46 4.93 9.36
C ASN A 137 11.02 5.94 8.37
N LEU A 138 11.06 5.57 7.08
CA LEU A 138 11.51 6.42 5.98
C LEU A 138 10.40 7.26 5.34
N ASN A 139 9.18 7.21 5.87
CA ASN A 139 7.99 7.84 5.27
C ASN A 139 7.69 7.39 3.82
N LEU A 140 8.15 6.19 3.45
CA LEU A 140 7.93 5.59 2.13
C LEU A 140 6.78 4.57 2.13
N TYR A 141 6.20 4.25 3.28
CA TYR A 141 5.15 3.23 3.42
C TYR A 141 3.98 3.42 2.46
N ASP A 142 3.47 4.65 2.35
CA ASP A 142 2.36 4.98 1.43
C ASP A 142 2.79 5.01 -0.05
N TRP A 143 4.10 5.10 -0.28
CA TRP A 143 4.78 5.13 -1.57
C TRP A 143 5.49 3.81 -1.86
N THR A 144 5.07 2.73 -1.19
CA THR A 144 5.60 1.38 -1.38
C THR A 144 4.61 0.53 -2.13
N CYS A 145 5.10 -0.20 -3.13
CA CYS A 145 4.37 -1.25 -3.82
C CYS A 145 5.02 -2.60 -3.53
N ILE A 146 4.23 -3.60 -3.18
CA ILE A 146 4.68 -4.98 -2.97
C ILE A 146 4.36 -5.75 -4.24
N ILE A 147 5.33 -6.45 -4.82
CA ILE A 147 5.17 -7.25 -6.02
C ILE A 147 5.38 -8.72 -5.65
N ASP A 148 4.37 -9.54 -5.88
CA ASP A 148 4.41 -10.95 -5.51
C ASP A 148 5.02 -11.85 -6.61
N LYS A 149 5.16 -13.17 -6.37
CA LYS A 149 5.74 -14.08 -7.37
C LYS A 149 4.92 -14.22 -8.66
N GLN A 150 3.64 -13.84 -8.64
CA GLN A 150 2.76 -13.79 -9.80
C GLN A 150 2.76 -12.41 -10.47
N TYR A 151 3.62 -11.49 -10.01
CA TYR A 151 3.72 -10.11 -10.45
C TYR A 151 2.49 -9.26 -10.14
N CYS A 152 1.68 -9.70 -9.16
CA CYS A 152 0.57 -8.92 -8.63
C CYS A 152 1.11 -7.80 -7.74
N LEU A 153 0.55 -6.59 -7.89
CA LEU A 153 0.94 -5.41 -7.12
C LEU A 153 -0.05 -5.17 -5.99
N TYR A 154 0.50 -4.97 -4.80
CA TYR A 154 -0.24 -4.66 -3.58
C TYR A 154 0.35 -3.43 -2.91
N TYR A 155 -0.44 -2.77 -2.08
CA TYR A 155 0.08 -1.78 -1.15
C TYR A 155 0.16 -2.36 0.26
N PRO A 156 1.17 -1.96 1.07
CA PRO A 156 1.34 -2.47 2.43
C PRO A 156 0.06 -2.41 3.29
N PHE A 157 -0.66 -1.28 3.26
CA PHE A 157 -1.92 -1.11 4.01
C PHE A 157 -3.03 -2.08 3.60
N GLN A 158 -3.03 -2.55 2.34
CA GLN A 158 -4.00 -3.57 1.91
C GLN A 158 -3.70 -4.90 2.60
N LEU A 159 -2.42 -5.25 2.75
CA LEU A 159 -2.00 -6.49 3.40
C LEU A 159 -2.24 -6.46 4.91
N GLU A 160 -2.02 -5.31 5.55
CA GLU A 160 -2.38 -5.10 6.96
C GLU A 160 -3.89 -5.14 7.18
N ALA A 161 -4.69 -4.63 6.24
CA ALA A 161 -6.13 -4.74 6.30
C ALA A 161 -6.52 -6.22 6.43
N TYR A 162 -6.03 -7.08 5.53
CA TYR A 162 -6.27 -8.53 5.56
C TYR A 162 -5.80 -9.23 6.85
N ARG A 163 -4.88 -8.62 7.62
CA ARG A 163 -4.30 -9.20 8.84
C ARG A 163 -4.83 -8.63 10.16
N GLY A 164 -5.70 -7.62 10.14
CA GLY A 164 -6.35 -7.13 11.37
C GLY A 164 -6.61 -5.63 11.45
N GLY A 165 -6.98 -4.97 10.35
CA GLY A 165 -7.12 -3.51 10.30
C GLY A 165 -8.28 -2.87 11.10
N LYS A 166 -8.80 -3.50 12.16
CA LYS A 166 -9.79 -2.91 13.08
C LYS A 166 -9.06 -2.19 14.21
N GLY A 167 -9.54 -1.01 14.60
CA GLY A 167 -9.07 -0.36 15.84
C GLY A 167 -9.05 1.15 15.82
N ILE A 168 -8.45 1.71 16.89
CA ILE A 168 -8.48 3.15 17.17
C ILE A 168 -7.47 3.89 16.30
N TRP A 169 -7.95 4.76 15.43
CA TRP A 169 -7.16 5.74 14.69
C TRP A 169 -7.23 7.11 15.37
N LYS A 170 -6.07 7.73 15.61
CA LYS A 170 -5.97 9.05 16.27
C LYS A 170 -5.47 10.11 15.30
N HIS A 171 -6.18 11.24 15.22
CA HIS A 171 -5.79 12.37 14.37
C HIS A 171 -6.32 13.70 14.94
N ASN A 172 -5.44 14.70 15.08
CA ASN A 172 -5.77 16.04 15.59
C ASN A 172 -6.55 16.04 16.93
N GLY A 173 -6.17 15.14 17.86
CA GLY A 173 -6.85 15.01 19.16
C GLY A 173 -8.20 14.28 19.11
N LEU A 174 -8.65 13.84 17.94
CA LEU A 174 -9.83 13.01 17.79
C LEU A 174 -9.41 11.53 17.70
N GLU A 175 -10.16 10.67 18.39
CA GLU A 175 -10.01 9.21 18.33
C GLU A 175 -11.22 8.62 17.60
N MET A 176 -10.97 7.76 16.61
CA MET A 176 -11.99 7.07 15.84
C MET A 176 -11.79 5.56 15.92
N ASP A 177 -12.84 4.83 16.28
CA ASP A 177 -12.83 3.36 16.18
C ASP A 177 -13.16 2.98 14.74
N LEU A 178 -12.21 2.45 13.98
CA LEU A 178 -12.43 2.15 12.57
C LEU A 178 -12.59 0.65 12.34
N PRO A 179 -13.53 0.25 11.46
CA PRO A 179 -13.53 -1.10 10.90
C PRO A 179 -12.29 -1.27 10.01
N GLN A 180 -12.06 -2.49 9.55
CA GLN A 180 -11.00 -2.77 8.59
C GLN A 180 -11.11 -1.87 7.36
N THR A 181 -10.07 -1.09 7.08
CA THR A 181 -10.01 -0.20 5.92
C THR A 181 -8.92 -0.63 4.94
N LEU A 182 -9.15 -0.42 3.66
CA LEU A 182 -8.12 -0.49 2.61
C LEU A 182 -7.42 0.85 2.44
N LEU A 183 -7.34 1.68 3.49
CA LEU A 183 -6.75 3.01 3.43
C LEU A 183 -5.46 3.04 4.23
N SER A 184 -4.45 3.67 3.66
CA SER A 184 -3.21 4.00 4.34
C SER A 184 -3.38 5.13 5.36
N SER A 185 -2.42 5.29 6.28
CA SER A 185 -2.47 6.36 7.28
C SER A 185 -2.55 7.76 6.67
N ASN A 186 -1.83 8.04 5.58
CA ASN A 186 -1.96 9.34 4.91
C ASN A 186 -3.28 9.49 4.16
N GLU A 187 -3.81 8.43 3.55
CA GLU A 187 -5.13 8.51 2.91
C GLU A 187 -6.23 8.84 3.92
N ARG A 188 -6.17 8.22 5.11
CA ARG A 188 -7.09 8.57 6.21
C ARG A 188 -6.96 10.04 6.62
N LYS A 189 -5.73 10.56 6.77
CA LYS A 189 -5.49 11.98 7.06
C LYS A 189 -6.01 12.90 5.96
N GLN A 190 -5.77 12.55 4.69
CA GLN A 190 -6.21 13.35 3.55
C GLN A 190 -7.73 13.37 3.41
N LEU A 191 -8.39 12.22 3.56
CA LEU A 191 -9.85 12.13 3.56
C LEU A 191 -10.45 12.98 4.68
N PHE A 192 -9.92 12.86 5.91
CA PHE A 192 -10.36 13.70 7.01
C PHE A 192 -10.18 15.18 6.70
N LYS A 193 -9.00 15.58 6.21
CA LYS A 193 -8.69 16.96 5.85
C LYS A 193 -9.62 17.49 4.77
N ILE A 194 -9.92 16.72 3.73
CA ILE A 194 -10.85 17.11 2.66
C ILE A 194 -12.26 17.31 3.23
N ALA A 195 -12.72 16.41 4.09
CA ALA A 195 -14.04 16.54 4.68
C ALA A 195 -14.15 17.71 5.67
N HIS A 196 -13.06 18.03 6.37
CA HIS A 196 -13.00 19.10 7.34
C HIS A 196 -12.79 20.48 6.67
N GLU A 197 -11.84 20.58 5.75
CA GLU A 197 -11.31 21.84 5.18
C GLU A 197 -11.65 22.06 3.70
N GLY A 198 -12.26 21.08 3.03
CA GLY A 198 -12.60 21.16 1.61
C GLY A 198 -13.59 22.28 1.26
N PRO A 199 -14.04 22.40 0.00
CA PRO A 199 -14.91 23.50 -0.43
C PRO A 199 -16.21 23.58 0.39
N ALA A 200 -16.53 24.75 0.96
CA ALA A 200 -17.54 24.89 2.01
C ALA A 200 -19.00 24.54 1.63
N LYS A 201 -19.31 24.39 0.34
CA LYS A 201 -20.65 24.02 -0.15
C LYS A 201 -20.60 22.68 -0.90
N GLY A 202 -21.64 21.87 -0.73
CA GLY A 202 -21.82 20.59 -1.41
C GLY A 202 -21.59 19.39 -0.50
N ALA A 203 -22.33 18.32 -0.78
CA ALA A 203 -22.20 17.04 -0.11
C ALA A 203 -20.96 16.27 -0.61
N ILE A 204 -20.43 15.41 0.26
CA ILE A 204 -19.34 14.49 -0.09
C ILE A 204 -19.96 13.20 -0.58
N VAL A 205 -19.56 12.74 -1.76
CA VAL A 205 -19.96 11.44 -2.30
C VAL A 205 -18.78 10.48 -2.22
N ASN A 206 -18.93 9.41 -1.45
CA ASN A 206 -17.94 8.36 -1.24
C ASN A 206 -18.36 7.09 -2.00
N ILE A 207 -17.57 6.70 -3.01
CA ILE A 207 -17.85 5.54 -3.88
C ILE A 207 -16.82 4.45 -3.56
N GLY A 208 -17.29 3.25 -3.17
CA GLY A 208 -16.45 2.14 -2.75
C GLY A 208 -16.06 2.23 -1.28
N HIS A 209 -17.03 2.16 -0.37
CA HIS A 209 -16.78 2.30 1.06
C HIS A 209 -16.29 1.02 1.76
N PHE A 210 -16.36 -0.15 1.13
CA PHE A 210 -15.98 -1.45 1.66
C PHE A 210 -16.66 -1.75 3.01
N ASN A 211 -15.90 -1.74 4.12
CA ASN A 211 -16.46 -1.91 5.47
C ASN A 211 -16.88 -0.58 6.13
N GLY A 212 -16.96 0.53 5.38
CA GLY A 212 -17.48 1.82 5.85
C GLY A 212 -16.48 2.72 6.59
N GLY A 213 -15.21 2.31 6.75
CA GLY A 213 -14.22 3.11 7.49
C GLY A 213 -13.87 4.44 6.81
N SER A 214 -13.86 4.49 5.47
CA SER A 214 -13.71 5.76 4.72
C SER A 214 -14.89 6.70 4.99
N SER A 215 -16.11 6.16 5.06
CA SER A 215 -17.33 6.91 5.36
C SER A 215 -17.30 7.52 6.76
N ILE A 216 -16.85 6.75 7.76
CA ILE A 216 -16.68 7.24 9.14
C ILE A 216 -15.69 8.42 9.17
N ILE A 217 -14.53 8.28 8.53
CA ILE A 217 -13.50 9.33 8.49
C ILE A 217 -14.04 10.62 7.87
N LEU A 218 -14.72 10.51 6.72
CA LEU A 218 -15.33 11.65 6.03
C LEU A 218 -16.43 12.29 6.88
N ALA A 219 -17.30 11.49 7.49
CA ALA A 219 -18.40 12.00 8.30
C ALA A 219 -17.92 12.68 9.58
N SER A 220 -16.88 12.16 10.22
CA SER A 220 -16.25 12.80 11.38
C SER A 220 -15.68 14.17 11.02
N GLY A 221 -14.95 14.28 9.91
CA GLY A 221 -14.42 15.55 9.43
C GLY A 221 -15.52 16.57 9.09
N SER A 222 -16.57 16.12 8.40
CA SER A 222 -17.73 16.94 8.05
C SER A 222 -18.50 17.42 9.30
N LYS A 223 -18.78 16.50 10.23
CA LYS A 223 -19.50 16.76 11.49
C LYS A 223 -18.82 17.82 12.34
N LEU A 224 -17.50 17.70 12.51
CA LEU A 224 -16.73 18.67 13.30
C LEU A 224 -16.82 20.10 12.74
N LYS A 225 -16.97 20.22 11.41
CA LYS A 225 -17.07 21.53 10.73
C LYS A 225 -18.49 21.94 10.38
N GLN A 226 -19.48 21.16 10.84
CA GLN A 226 -20.91 21.40 10.60
C GLN A 226 -21.23 21.58 9.11
N ARG A 227 -20.69 20.69 8.28
CA ARG A 227 -20.86 20.70 6.82
C ARG A 227 -22.00 19.78 6.40
N GLU A 228 -22.14 19.50 5.10
CA GLU A 228 -23.16 18.60 4.59
C GLU A 228 -22.85 17.12 4.90
N LYS A 229 -23.91 16.29 4.92
CA LYS A 229 -23.79 14.84 5.15
C LYS A 229 -22.97 14.17 4.05
N VAL A 230 -22.40 13.01 4.39
CA VAL A 230 -21.66 12.16 3.47
C VAL A 230 -22.62 11.16 2.84
N PHE A 231 -22.71 11.13 1.52
CA PHE A 231 -23.41 10.08 0.78
C PHE A 231 -22.41 8.98 0.47
N SER A 232 -22.74 7.72 0.76
CA SER A 232 -21.81 6.63 0.64
C SER A 232 -22.42 5.43 -0.06
N PHE A 233 -21.70 4.95 -1.08
CA PHE A 233 -22.14 3.93 -2.02
C PHE A 233 -21.10 2.82 -2.12
N ASP A 234 -21.55 1.58 -2.24
CA ASP A 234 -20.71 0.44 -2.61
C ASP A 234 -21.55 -0.55 -3.45
N ILE A 235 -20.85 -1.41 -4.20
CA ILE A 235 -21.46 -2.46 -5.01
C ILE A 235 -21.84 -3.69 -4.15
N SER A 236 -21.24 -3.85 -2.97
CA SER A 236 -21.56 -4.90 -2.00
C SER A 236 -22.01 -4.29 -0.68
N ALA A 237 -23.27 -4.52 -0.30
CA ALA A 237 -23.80 -4.13 1.01
C ALA A 237 -23.28 -5.01 2.17
N ASP A 238 -22.67 -6.16 1.85
CA ASP A 238 -22.27 -7.17 2.85
C ASP A 238 -21.13 -6.69 3.75
N GLY A 239 -20.18 -5.91 3.20
CA GLY A 239 -19.10 -5.30 3.98
C GLY A 239 -19.63 -4.28 5.01
N PHE A 240 -20.66 -3.52 4.64
CA PHE A 240 -21.25 -2.48 5.47
C PHE A 240 -22.06 -3.01 6.66
N ASN A 241 -22.86 -4.06 6.45
CA ASN A 241 -23.67 -4.68 7.50
C ASN A 241 -22.82 -5.18 8.69
N SER A 242 -21.56 -5.55 8.44
CA SER A 242 -20.63 -6.00 9.48
C SER A 242 -20.03 -4.88 10.34
N SER A 243 -20.26 -3.60 10.00
CA SER A 243 -19.55 -2.46 10.56
C SER A 243 -20.45 -1.36 11.15
N VAL A 244 -21.74 -1.65 11.30
CA VAL A 244 -22.76 -0.72 11.82
C VAL A 244 -22.45 -0.23 13.24
N GLU A 245 -21.84 -1.07 14.08
CA GLU A 245 -21.41 -0.70 15.44
C GLU A 245 -20.40 0.45 15.47
N TYR A 246 -19.54 0.55 14.46
CA TYR A 246 -18.51 1.59 14.39
C TYR A 246 -19.15 2.95 14.14
N LEU A 247 -20.28 3.02 13.43
CA LEU A 247 -21.00 4.28 13.22
C LEU A 247 -21.46 4.90 14.55
N ASP A 248 -21.92 4.06 15.46
CA ASP A 248 -22.41 4.47 16.78
C ASP A 248 -21.27 4.84 17.71
N LYS A 249 -20.21 4.02 17.75
CA LYS A 249 -19.00 4.31 18.54
C LYS A 249 -18.36 5.65 18.16
N ASN A 250 -18.41 6.02 16.88
CA ASN A 250 -17.91 7.31 16.40
C ASN A 250 -18.97 8.42 16.41
N ASN A 251 -20.23 8.12 16.75
CA ASN A 251 -21.34 9.05 16.74
C ASN A 251 -21.54 9.75 15.37
N VAL A 252 -21.44 9.01 14.27
CA VAL A 252 -21.55 9.55 12.90
C VAL A 252 -22.69 8.94 12.09
N ARG A 253 -23.51 8.05 12.68
CA ARG A 253 -24.63 7.41 11.97
C ARG A 253 -25.52 8.42 11.24
N ASP A 254 -25.94 9.49 11.92
CA ASP A 254 -26.84 10.50 11.33
C ASP A 254 -26.16 11.41 10.30
N TRP A 255 -24.85 11.28 10.13
CA TRP A 255 -24.01 12.08 9.23
C TRP A 255 -23.65 11.35 7.93
N ILE A 256 -24.06 10.10 7.80
CA ILE A 256 -23.84 9.29 6.61
C ILE A 256 -25.19 8.85 6.05
N ILE A 257 -25.38 9.03 4.75
CA ILE A 257 -26.49 8.50 3.98
C ILE A 257 -25.92 7.33 3.18
N PHE A 258 -26.31 6.11 3.54
CA PHE A 258 -26.01 4.92 2.75
C PHE A 258 -27.12 4.71 1.75
N GLU A 259 -26.77 4.71 0.48
CA GLU A 259 -27.70 4.32 -0.57
C GLU A 259 -27.27 2.96 -1.11
N GLU A 260 -28.20 2.00 -1.04
CA GLU A 260 -28.04 0.72 -1.70
C GLU A 260 -28.05 0.96 -3.21
N SER A 261 -27.07 0.40 -3.93
CA SER A 261 -27.15 0.37 -5.38
C SER A 261 -28.43 -0.37 -5.78
N PRO A 262 -29.28 0.18 -6.67
CA PRO A 262 -30.43 -0.56 -7.17
C PRO A 262 -29.96 -1.89 -7.78
N SER A 263 -30.65 -2.95 -7.41
CA SER A 263 -30.38 -4.35 -7.79
C SER A 263 -30.48 -4.56 -9.30
#